data_AF-Q5JG96-F1
#
_entry.id   AF-Q5JG96-F1
#
_cell.length_a   1.000
_cell.length_b   1.000
_cell.length_c   1.000
_cell.angle_alpha   90.00
_cell.angle_beta   90.00
_cell.angle_gamma   90.00
#
_symmetry.space_group_name_H-M   'P 1'
#
loop_
_entity.id
_entity.type
_entity.pdbx_description
1 polymer ?
#
loop_
_entity_poly.entity_id
_entity_poly.type
_entity_poly.pdbx_seq_one_letter_code
_entity_poly.pdbx_strand_id
1 'polypeptide(L)' 'MDANSIIDQLHNLAGSHPYLALGLILILIGVLTKGKVSLVFYALGALALLKEFGLVDTFFSFLKQIPELVKSFGGV' A
#
# COMPACT_ATOMS: atom_id res chain seq x y z
N MET A 1 -23.37 12.93 12.74
CA MET A 1 -22.39 13.00 11.64
C MET A 1 -23.07 12.38 10.44
N ASP A 2 -23.48 13.22 9.48
CA ASP A 2 -24.30 12.79 8.33
C ASP A 2 -23.49 11.87 7.42
N ALA A 3 -24.08 10.76 6.99
CA ALA A 3 -23.44 9.82 6.06
C ALA A 3 -22.94 10.53 4.78
N ASN A 4 -23.64 11.59 4.35
CA ASN A 4 -23.23 12.43 3.23
C ASN A 4 -21.90 13.16 3.49
N SER A 5 -21.67 13.65 4.71
CA SER A 5 -20.40 14.30 5.07
C SER A 5 -19.21 13.34 5.02
N ILE A 6 -19.43 12.05 5.30
CA ILE A 6 -18.41 11.00 5.20
C ILE A 6 -18.13 10.67 3.73
N ILE A 7 -19.18 10.60 2.90
CA ILE A 7 -19.06 10.35 1.47
C ILE A 7 -18.31 11.50 0.78
N ASP A 8 -18.62 12.76 1.11
CA ASP A 8 -17.95 13.93 0.55
C ASP A 8 -16.47 13.99 0.96
N GLN A 9 -16.15 13.61 2.20
CA GLN A 9 -14.76 13.50 2.66
C GLN A 9 -14.00 12.39 1.90
N LEU A 10 -14.63 11.24 1.67
CA LEU A 10 -14.05 10.17 0.87
C LEU A 10 -13.87 10.58 -0.60
N HIS A 11 -14.79 11.38 -1.14
CA HIS A 11 -14.69 11.91 -2.50
C HIS A 11 -13.53 12.90 -2.65
N ASN A 12 -13.41 13.82 -1.69
CA ASN A 12 -12.30 14.77 -1.65
C ASN A 12 -10.96 14.08 -1.39
N LEU A 13 -10.94 13.04 -0.57
CA LEU A 13 -9.76 12.21 -0.33
C LEU A 13 -9.37 11.45 -1.61
N ALA A 14 -10.34 10.89 -2.36
CA ALA A 14 -10.07 10.20 -3.62
C ALA A 14 -9.59 11.16 -4.74
N GLY A 15 -10.10 12.40 -4.76
CA GLY A 15 -9.63 13.43 -5.68
C GLY A 15 -8.22 13.96 -5.34
N SER A 16 -7.89 14.01 -4.05
CA SER A 16 -6.59 14.52 -3.57
C SER A 16 -5.51 13.42 -3.51
N HIS A 17 -5.91 12.17 -3.28
CA HIS A 17 -5.05 11.01 -3.09
C HIS A 17 -5.45 9.85 -4.00
N PRO A 18 -5.23 9.98 -5.33
CA PRO A 18 -5.70 9.01 -6.31
C PRO A 18 -5.03 7.63 -6.16
N TYR A 19 -3.78 7.56 -5.68
CA TYR A 19 -3.09 6.30 -5.45
C TYR A 19 -3.54 5.62 -4.15
N LEU A 20 -4.07 6.36 -3.18
CA LEU A 20 -4.76 5.78 -2.01
C LEU A 20 -6.01 5.00 -2.42
N ALA A 21 -6.83 5.62 -3.28
CA ALA A 21 -8.04 5.00 -3.80
C ALA A 21 -7.72 3.76 -4.63
N LEU A 22 -6.73 3.84 -5.53
CA LEU A 22 -6.20 2.70 -6.27
C LEU A 22 -5.67 1.60 -5.35
N GLY A 23 -4.93 1.95 -4.31
CA GLY A 23 -4.38 1.01 -3.33
C GLY A 23 -5.48 0.22 -2.61
N LEU A 24 -6.52 0.91 -2.15
CA LEU A 24 -7.69 0.29 -1.51
C LEU A 24 -8.45 -0.66 -2.44
N ILE A 25 -8.66 -0.25 -3.70
CA ILE A 25 -9.32 -1.08 -4.71
C ILE A 25 -8.49 -2.34 -4.99
N LEU A 26 -7.18 -2.21 -5.14
CA LEU A 26 -6.28 -3.34 -5.39
C LEU A 26 -6.24 -4.29 -4.18
N ILE A 27 -6.24 -3.78 -2.96
CA ILE A 27 -6.31 -4.61 -1.75
C ILE A 27 -7.67 -5.33 -1.68
N LEU A 28 -8.78 -4.66 -1.96
CA LEU A 28 -10.11 -5.29 -2.03
C LEU A 28 -10.17 -6.42 -3.07
N ILE A 29 -9.59 -6.19 -4.26
CA ILE A 29 -9.48 -7.21 -5.31
C ILE A 29 -8.59 -8.36 -4.84
N GLY A 30 -7.48 -8.07 -4.14
CA GLY A 30 -6.60 -9.07 -3.53
C GLY A 30 -7.29 -9.92 -2.47
N VAL A 31 -8.18 -9.34 -1.66
CA VAL A 31 -9.02 -10.07 -0.69
C VAL A 31 -10.02 -10.97 -1.41
N LEU A 32 -10.59 -10.51 -2.52
CA LEU A 32 -11.58 -11.26 -3.29
C LEU A 32 -10.97 -12.37 -4.14
N THR A 33 -9.75 -12.17 -4.64
CA THR A 33 -9.02 -13.16 -5.43
C THR A 33 -8.36 -14.17 -4.50
N LYS A 34 -8.63 -15.46 -4.67
CA LYS A 34 -7.97 -16.53 -3.91
C LYS A 34 -6.73 -17.03 -4.67
N GLY A 35 -5.70 -17.43 -3.93
CA GLY A 35 -4.47 -18.04 -4.48
C GLY A 35 -3.32 -17.05 -4.71
N LYS A 36 -2.32 -17.47 -5.49
CA LYS A 36 -1.03 -16.74 -5.66
C LYS A 36 -1.20 -15.35 -6.31
N VAL A 37 -2.30 -15.12 -7.01
CA VAL A 37 -2.60 -13.83 -7.66
C VAL A 37 -2.97 -12.76 -6.63
N SER A 38 -3.53 -13.14 -5.47
CA SER A 38 -3.82 -12.20 -4.36
C SER A 38 -2.59 -11.45 -3.88
N LEU A 39 -1.44 -12.12 -3.82
CA LEU A 39 -0.17 -11.53 -3.42
C LEU A 39 0.27 -10.40 -4.36
N VAL A 40 0.00 -10.52 -5.66
CA VAL A 40 0.34 -9.48 -6.64
C VAL A 40 -0.55 -8.27 -6.40
N PHE A 41 -1.85 -8.46 -6.19
CA PHE A 41 -2.78 -7.38 -5.89
C PHE A 41 -2.48 -6.68 -4.56
N TYR A 42 -2.09 -7.44 -3.53
CA TYR A 42 -1.62 -6.86 -2.26
C TYR A 42 -0.31 -6.10 -2.42
N ALA A 43 0.65 -6.62 -3.17
CA ALA A 43 1.91 -5.93 -3.44
C ALA A 43 1.68 -4.63 -4.23
N LEU A 44 0.84 -4.67 -5.26
CA LEU A 44 0.48 -3.48 -6.05
C LEU A 44 -0.30 -2.46 -5.22
N GLY A 45 -1.21 -2.92 -4.35
CA GLY A 45 -1.95 -2.04 -3.44
C GLY A 45 -1.06 -1.38 -2.40
N ALA A 46 -0.13 -2.15 -1.81
CA ALA A 46 0.87 -1.62 -0.89
C ALA A 46 1.82 -0.63 -1.59
N LEU A 47 2.25 -0.91 -2.82
CA LEU A 47 3.06 0.01 -3.61
C LEU A 47 2.32 1.31 -3.96
N ALA A 48 1.02 1.23 -4.25
CA ALA A 48 0.18 2.41 -4.50
C ALA A 48 0.05 3.27 -3.23
N LEU A 49 -0.12 2.66 -2.06
CA LEU A 49 -0.12 3.37 -0.78
C LEU A 49 1.24 4.00 -0.48
N LEU A 50 2.34 3.27 -0.67
CA LEU A 50 3.69 3.81 -0.51
C LEU A 50 3.95 5.00 -1.43
N LYS A 51 3.45 4.94 -2.67
CA LYS A 51 3.54 6.04 -3.66
C LYS A 51 2.77 7.27 -3.23
N GLU A 52 1.55 7.09 -2.73
CA GLU A 52 0.71 8.18 -2.26
C GLU A 52 1.38 8.98 -1.14
N PHE A 53 1.94 8.29 -0.15
CA PHE A 53 2.58 8.93 1.00
C PHE A 53 4.02 9.37 0.73
N GLY A 54 4.53 9.24 -0.50
CA GLY A 54 5.93 9.53 -0.83
C GLY A 54 6.93 8.61 -0.12
N LEU A 55 6.46 7.53 0.49
CA LEU A 55 7.25 6.58 1.27
C LEU A 55 7.99 5.57 0.39
N VAL A 56 7.92 5.69 -0.92
CA VAL A 56 8.61 4.79 -1.87
C VAL A 56 10.10 4.81 -1.63
N ASP A 57 10.69 6.00 -1.52
CA ASP A 57 12.13 6.14 -1.27
C ASP A 57 12.52 5.64 0.12
N THR A 58 11.68 5.88 1.13
CA THR A 58 11.85 5.34 2.48
C THR A 58 11.77 3.82 2.50
N PHE A 59 10.83 3.24 1.74
CA PHE A 59 10.65 1.80 1.61
C PHE A 59 11.81 1.15 0.88
N PHE A 60 12.30 1.72 -0.22
CA PHE A 60 13.49 1.22 -0.89
C PHE A 60 14.75 1.38 -0.03
N SER A 61 14.87 2.46 0.74
CA SER A 61 15.96 2.63 1.70
C SER A 61 15.91 1.60 2.81
N PHE A 62 14.71 1.29 3.32
CA PHE A 62 14.49 0.20 4.27
C PHE A 62 14.83 -1.16 3.66
N LEU A 63 14.34 -1.48 2.46
CA LEU A 63 14.67 -2.72 1.74
C LEU A 63 16.18 -2.88 1.52
N LYS A 64 16.91 -1.79 1.28
CA LYS A 64 18.38 -1.80 1.17
C LYS A 64 19.08 -2.10 2.50
N GLN A 65 18.46 -1.75 3.63
CA GLN A 65 18.96 -2.06 4.97
C GLN A 65 18.60 -3.48 5.44
N ILE A 66 17.55 -4.10 4.88
CA ILE A 66 17.19 -5.49 5.19
C ILE A 66 18.37 -6.45 5.00
N PRO A 67 19.13 -6.43 3.88
CA PRO A 67 20.33 -7.26 3.73
C PRO A 67 21.35 -7.11 4.86
N GLU A 68 21.54 -5.90 5.37
CA GLU A 68 22.49 -5.62 6.46
C GLU A 68 21.95 -6.14 7.80
N LEU A 69 20.66 -5.98 8.06
CA LEU A 69 19.99 -6.53 9.24
C LEU A 69 19.97 -8.06 9.22
N VAL A 70 19.73 -8.68 8.06
CA VAL A 70 19.76 -10.14 7.90
C VAL A 70 21.17 -10.67 8.12
N LYS A 71 22.21 -9.99 7.61
CA LYS A 71 23.61 -10.34 7.92
C LYS A 71 23.95 -10.16 9.41
N SER A 72 23.35 -9.16 10.07
CA SER A 72 23.57 -8.88 11.48
C SER A 72 22.86 -9.89 12.42
N PHE A 73 21.72 -10.45 12.02
CA PHE A 73 20.91 -11.36 12.85
C PHE A 73 21.01 -12.84 12.43
N GLY A 74 21.38 -13.13 11.19
CA GLY A 74 21.38 -14.47 10.60
C GLY A 74 22.75 -14.92 10.13
N GLY A 75 23.80 -14.66 10.91
CA GLY A 75 25.16 -15.09 10.61
C GLY A 75 25.25 -16.58 10.24
N VAL A 76 25.33 -16.83 8.93
CA VAL A 76 26.08 -17.89 8.25
C VAL A 76 26.61 -17.29 6.94
#